data_AF-A0A4U6PAL9-F1
#
_entry.id   AF-A0A4U6PAL9-F1
#
_cell.length_a   1.000
_cell.length_b   1.000
_cell.length_c   1.000
_cell.angle_alpha   90.00
_cell.angle_beta   90.00
_cell.angle_gamma   90.00
#
_symmetry.space_group_name_H-M   'P 1'
#
loop_
_entity.id
_entity.type
_entity.pdbx_description
1 polymer ?
#
loop_
_entity_poly.entity_id
_entity_poly.type
_entity_poly.pdbx_seq_one_letter_code
_entity_poly.pdbx_strand_id
1 'polypeptide(L)' 'MAGIRALQRRIKRIEEAEKPKPSPFTVMFGSFDAWVEHEVLPGIESGALDRRDMVAVVAALRNWEHDGTWSAVQVMR' A
#
# COMPACT_ATOMS: atom_id res chain seq x y z
N MET A 1 21.07 29.36 17.46
CA MET A 1 19.65 29.01 17.20
C MET A 1 19.37 28.48 15.79
N ALA A 2 19.93 29.05 14.70
CA ALA A 2 19.64 28.60 13.33
C ALA A 2 20.23 27.21 12.98
N GLY A 3 21.43 26.89 13.46
CA GLY A 3 22.09 25.58 13.22
C GLY A 3 21.34 24.38 13.82
N ILE A 4 20.77 24.54 15.02
CA ILE A 4 19.98 23.50 15.70
C ILE A 4 18.70 23.18 14.91
N ARG A 5 18.01 24.21 14.38
CA ARG A 5 16.82 24.02 13.54
C ARG A 5 17.13 23.35 12.19
N ALA A 6 18.31 23.61 11.62
CA ALA A 6 18.74 22.93 10.40
C ALA A 6 19.00 21.43 10.66
N LEU A 7 19.60 21.10 11.80
CA LEU A 7 19.84 19.72 12.23
C LEU A 7 18.54 18.96 12.49
N GLN A 8 17.60 19.54 13.25
CA GLN A 8 16.28 18.94 13.51
C GLN A 8 15.50 18.63 12.22
N ARG A 9 15.58 19.52 11.20
CA ARG A 9 14.97 19.27 9.88
C ARG A 9 15.66 18.18 9.07
N ARG A 10 16.94 17.91 9.30
CA ARG A 10 17.64 16.78 8.67
C ARG A 10 17.25 15.47 9.35
N ILE A 11 17.21 15.45 10.68
CA ILE A 11 16.77 14.29 11.47
C ILE A 11 15.35 13.91 11.10
N LYS A 12 14.40 14.86 11.10
CA LYS A 12 13.01 14.60 10.70
C LYS A 12 12.90 14.00 9.30
N ARG A 13 13.71 14.47 8.33
CA ARG A 13 13.71 13.92 6.96
C ARG A 13 14.29 12.51 6.88
N ILE A 14 15.28 12.20 7.72
CA ILE A 14 15.85 10.84 7.82
C ILE A 14 14.81 9.91 8.45
N GLU A 15 14.19 10.33 9.56
CA GLU A 15 13.12 9.59 10.24
C GLU A 15 11.88 9.39 9.34
N GLU A 16 11.54 10.37 8.49
CA GLU A 16 10.45 10.25 7.52
C GLU A 16 10.82 9.36 6.33
N ALA A 17 12.10 9.34 5.91
CA ALA A 17 12.59 8.49 4.84
C ALA A 17 12.73 7.01 5.26
N GLU A 18 12.96 6.76 6.56
CA GLU A 18 13.04 5.41 7.13
C GLU A 18 11.67 4.78 7.42
N LYS A 19 10.60 5.58 7.45
CA LYS A 19 9.25 5.03 7.63
C LYS A 19 8.84 4.24 6.39
N PRO A 20 8.39 2.98 6.55
CA PRO A 20 7.75 2.27 5.45
C PRO A 20 6.62 3.15 4.91
N LYS A 21 6.68 3.46 3.62
CA LYS A 21 5.56 4.14 2.96
C LYS A 21 4.32 3.24 3.14
N PRO A 22 3.11 3.79 3.31
CA PRO A 22 1.92 2.96 3.30
C PRO A 22 1.71 2.38 1.89
N SER A 23 1.21 1.15 1.81
CA SER A 23 0.87 0.54 0.53
C SER A 23 -0.32 1.27 -0.13
N PRO A 24 -0.52 1.13 -1.45
CA PRO A 24 -1.68 1.69 -2.12
C PRO A 24 -3.01 1.24 -1.49
N PHE A 25 -3.09 -0.01 -1.03
CA PHE A 25 -4.28 -0.53 -0.37
C PHE A 25 -4.53 0.12 0.98
N THR A 26 -3.48 0.30 1.80
CA THR A 26 -3.60 1.06 3.06
C THR A 26 -4.06 2.50 2.81
N VAL A 27 -3.56 3.16 1.75
CA VAL A 27 -3.93 4.55 1.45
C VAL A 27 -5.38 4.68 1.00
N MET A 28 -5.86 3.78 0.14
CA MET A 28 -7.19 3.90 -0.48
C MET A 28 -8.30 3.21 0.31
N PHE A 29 -8.00 2.09 0.95
CA PHE A 29 -8.99 1.21 1.59
C PHE A 29 -8.73 1.01 3.09
N GLY A 30 -7.65 1.56 3.64
CA GLY A 30 -7.22 1.35 5.04
C GLY A 30 -6.45 0.04 5.24
N SER A 31 -6.76 -1.00 4.49
CA SER A 31 -5.99 -2.25 4.46
C SER A 31 -6.25 -3.04 3.17
N PHE A 32 -5.40 -4.03 2.89
CA PHE A 32 -5.64 -4.99 1.81
C PHE A 32 -6.93 -5.80 2.04
N ASP A 33 -7.19 -6.20 3.29
CA ASP A 33 -8.37 -6.99 3.63
C ASP A 33 -9.67 -6.17 3.44
N ALA A 34 -9.65 -4.89 3.79
CA ALA A 34 -10.78 -3.99 3.54
C ALA A 34 -11.08 -3.84 2.04
N TRP A 35 -10.06 -3.81 1.18
CA TRP A 35 -10.27 -3.84 -0.26
C TRP A 35 -10.93 -5.15 -0.73
N VAL A 36 -10.48 -6.30 -0.22
CA VAL A 36 -11.09 -7.60 -0.55
C VAL A 36 -12.56 -7.62 -0.10
N GLU A 37 -12.84 -7.15 1.11
CA GLU A 37 -14.18 -7.16 1.69
C GLU A 37 -15.15 -6.20 1.00
N HIS A 38 -14.69 -5.01 0.61
CA HIS A 38 -15.56 -3.95 0.10
C HIS A 38 -15.67 -3.91 -1.42
N GLU A 39 -14.65 -4.39 -2.14
CA GLU A 39 -14.63 -4.33 -3.62
C GLU A 39 -14.72 -5.73 -4.24
N VAL A 40 -13.89 -6.68 -3.77
CA VAL A 40 -13.77 -7.99 -4.42
C VAL A 40 -14.96 -8.89 -4.12
N LEU A 41 -15.33 -9.05 -2.85
CA LEU A 41 -16.47 -9.91 -2.49
C LEU A 41 -17.79 -9.40 -3.12
N PRO A 42 -18.15 -8.10 -3.02
CA PRO A 42 -19.37 -7.61 -3.65
C PRO A 42 -19.33 -7.69 -5.18
N GLY A 43 -18.16 -7.51 -5.79
CA GLY A 43 -17.96 -7.71 -7.23
C GLY A 43 -18.20 -9.16 -7.68
N ILE A 44 -17.77 -10.14 -6.88
CA ILE A 44 -18.04 -11.56 -7.13
C ILE A 44 -19.53 -11.87 -6.94
N GLU A 45 -20.14 -11.35 -5.87
CA GLU A 45 -21.56 -11.60 -5.54
C GLU A 45 -22.52 -11.01 -6.59
N SER A 46 -22.19 -9.84 -7.13
CA SER A 46 -22.93 -9.21 -8.22
C SER A 46 -22.69 -9.84 -9.60
N GLY A 47 -21.69 -10.73 -9.72
CA GLY A 47 -21.27 -11.32 -10.99
C GLY A 47 -20.46 -10.38 -11.88
N ALA A 48 -20.07 -9.21 -11.39
CA ALA A 48 -19.17 -8.29 -12.11
C ALA A 48 -17.73 -8.82 -12.17
N LEU A 49 -17.34 -9.65 -11.22
CA LEU A 49 -16.03 -10.31 -11.15
C LEU A 49 -16.19 -11.83 -11.19
N ASP A 50 -15.32 -12.51 -11.95
CA ASP A 50 -15.27 -13.96 -11.91
C ASP A 50 -14.59 -14.46 -10.64
N ARG A 51 -15.21 -15.42 -9.96
CA ARG A 51 -14.71 -15.98 -8.69
C ARG A 51 -13.36 -16.66 -8.85
N ARG A 52 -13.13 -17.43 -9.91
CA ARG A 52 -11.90 -18.21 -10.09
C ARG A 52 -10.74 -17.30 -10.42
N ASP A 53 -10.97 -16.33 -11.29
CA ASP A 53 -9.93 -15.36 -11.66
C ASP A 53 -9.55 -14.49 -10.45
N MET A 54 -10.54 -14.04 -9.66
CA MET A 54 -10.25 -13.21 -8.49
C MET A 54 -9.46 -13.95 -7.40
N VAL A 55 -9.54 -15.28 -7.30
CA VAL A 55 -8.66 -16.03 -6.38
C VAL A 55 -7.19 -15.85 -6.76
N ALA A 56 -6.86 -15.95 -8.05
CA ALA A 56 -5.49 -15.77 -8.53
C ALA A 56 -5.01 -14.31 -8.35
N VAL A 57 -5.89 -13.35 -8.66
CA VAL A 57 -5.59 -11.91 -8.52
C VAL A 57 -5.35 -11.54 -7.05
N VAL A 58 -6.23 -11.96 -6.14
CA VAL A 58 -6.09 -11.69 -4.70
C VAL A 58 -4.80 -12.33 -4.16
N ALA A 59 -4.48 -13.57 -4.55
CA ALA A 59 -3.25 -14.22 -4.13
C ALA A 59 -1.99 -13.48 -4.61
N ALA A 60 -1.97 -13.05 -5.88
CA ALA A 60 -0.84 -12.30 -6.43
C ALA A 60 -0.65 -10.95 -5.72
N LEU A 61 -1.74 -10.21 -5.51
CA LEU A 61 -1.70 -8.91 -4.84
C LEU A 61 -1.42 -9.03 -3.35
N ARG A 62 -1.83 -10.13 -2.70
CA ARG A 62 -1.44 -10.43 -1.30
C ARG A 62 0.07 -10.58 -1.17
N ASN A 63 0.68 -11.31 -2.09
CA ASN A 63 2.14 -11.48 -2.11
C ASN A 63 2.83 -10.14 -2.33
N TRP A 64 2.36 -9.35 -3.30
CA TRP A 64 2.87 -8.00 -3.57
C TRP A 64 2.74 -7.04 -2.38
N GLU A 65 1.63 -7.13 -1.64
CA GLU A 65 1.42 -6.36 -0.41
C GLU A 65 2.40 -6.78 0.68
N HIS A 66 2.59 -8.10 0.84
CA HIS A 66 3.44 -8.67 1.88
C HIS A 66 4.93 -8.42 1.62
N ASP A 67 5.38 -8.54 0.37
CA ASP A 67 6.78 -8.36 -0.01
C ASP A 67 7.18 -6.88 -0.19
N GLY A 68 6.22 -5.96 -0.21
CA GLY A 68 6.46 -4.53 -0.27
C GLY A 68 6.97 -4.03 -1.62
N THR A 69 6.91 -4.85 -2.69
CA THR A 69 7.44 -4.51 -4.03
C THR A 69 6.79 -3.26 -4.63
N TRP A 70 5.56 -2.91 -4.21
CA TRP A 70 4.89 -1.66 -4.60
C TRP A 70 5.71 -0.40 -4.29
N SER A 71 6.63 -0.46 -3.32
CA SER A 71 7.49 0.66 -2.95
C SER A 71 8.52 1.02 -4.04
N ALA A 72 8.98 0.03 -4.82
CA ALA A 72 9.95 0.24 -5.91
C ALA A 72 9.34 1.05 -7.06
N VAL A 73 8.05 0.86 -7.34
CA VAL A 73 7.32 1.56 -8.41
C VAL A 73 7.12 3.05 -8.08
N GLN A 74 6.99 3.41 -6.79
CA GLN A 74 6.78 4.79 -6.37
C GLN A 74 8.03 5.69 -6.45
N VAL A 75 9.23 5.11 -6.59
CA VAL A 75 10.49 5.89 -6.68
C VAL A 75 10.76 6.37 -8.12
N MET A 76 10.09 5.80 -9.11
CA MET A 76 10.30 6.09 -10.53
C MET A 76 9.42 7.22 -11.09
N ARG A 77 8.74 7.99 -10.22
CA ARG A 77 7.78 9.03 -10.59
C ARG A 77 8.23 10.42 -10.14
#